data_AF-A0A8B4BX08-F1
#
_entry.id   AF-A0A8B4BX08-F1
#
_cell.length_a   1.000
_cell.length_b   1.000
_cell.length_c   1.000
_cell.angle_alpha   90.00
_cell.angle_beta   90.00
_cell.angle_gamma   90.00
#
_symmetry.space_group_name_H-M   'P 1'
#
loop_
_entity.id
_entity.type
_entity.pdbx_description
1 polymer ?
#
loop_
_entity_poly.entity_id
_entity_poly.type
_entity_poly.pdbx_seq_one_letter_code
_entity_poly.pdbx_strand_id
1 'polypeptide(L)'
;MRLVDELFELYRDRLTGDEEDLDAISAAVVENYNRKDLLGIVREMSTAELEHFIGLYILETLKDKFSDYAGFDAYPTTKYLQ
;
A
#
# COMPACT_ATOMS: atom_id res chain seq x y z
N MET A 1 1.36 -9.75 8.22
CA MET A 1 -0.09 -9.79 8.46
C MET A 1 -0.62 -11.03 7.78
N ARG A 2 -1.52 -11.77 8.41
CA ARG A 2 -2.05 -13.02 7.84
C ARG A 2 -2.58 -12.88 6.41
N LEU A 3 -3.24 -11.76 6.09
CA LEU A 3 -3.72 -11.48 4.73
C LEU A 3 -2.59 -11.41 3.70
N VAL A 4 -1.49 -10.72 3.99
CA VAL A 4 -0.36 -10.57 3.05
C VAL A 4 0.30 -11.93 2.80
N ASP A 5 0.43 -12.74 3.86
CA ASP A 5 0.96 -14.10 3.75
C ASP A 5 0.02 -15.00 2.93
N GLU A 6 -1.30 -14.91 3.15
CA GLU A 6 -2.29 -15.65 2.38
C GLU A 6 -2.34 -15.24 0.90
N LEU A 7 -2.24 -13.94 0.60
CA LEU A 7 -2.16 -13.43 -0.76
C LEU A 7 -0.86 -13.87 -1.45
N PHE A 8 0.26 -13.81 -0.73
CA PHE A 8 1.54 -14.30 -1.23
C PHE A 8 1.43 -15.78 -1.59
N GLU A 9 0.88 -16.63 -0.72
CA GLU A 9 0.69 -18.06 -1.01
C GLU A 9 -0.31 -18.33 -2.15
N LEU A 10 -1.34 -17.50 -2.32
CA LEU A 10 -2.32 -17.64 -3.42
C LEU A 10 -1.73 -17.30 -4.79
N TYR A 11 -0.81 -16.34 -4.84
CA TYR A 11 -0.29 -15.78 -6.08
C TYR A 11 1.17 -16.11 -6.37
N ARG A 12 1.94 -16.68 -5.43
CA ARG A 12 3.38 -17.00 -5.58
C ARG A 12 3.74 -17.81 -6.83
N ASP A 13 2.86 -18.71 -7.26
CA ASP A 13 3.08 -19.58 -8.43
C ASP A 13 2.54 -18.96 -9.73
N ARG A 14 1.88 -17.80 -9.65
CA ARG A 14 1.28 -17.05 -10.76
C ARG A 14 1.95 -15.72 -11.03
N LEU A 15 2.66 -15.18 -10.05
CA LEU A 15 3.50 -14.00 -10.19
C LEU A 15 4.67 -14.35 -11.12
N THR A 16 4.72 -13.73 -12.29
CA THR A 16 5.95 -13.76 -13.10
C THR A 16 7.04 -12.89 -12.46
N GLY A 17 6.66 -12.10 -11.45
CA GLY A 17 7.52 -11.22 -10.67
C GLY A 17 7.53 -9.79 -11.19
N ASP A 18 6.72 -9.47 -12.21
CA ASP A 18 6.65 -8.12 -12.76
C ASP A 18 5.74 -7.21 -11.90
N GLU A 19 6.05 -5.92 -11.90
CA GLU A 19 5.38 -4.90 -11.07
C GLU A 19 3.89 -4.77 -11.43
N GLU A 20 3.55 -4.98 -12.70
CA GLU A 20 2.17 -4.99 -13.22
C GLU A 20 1.30 -6.13 -12.63
N ASP A 21 1.89 -7.31 -12.36
CA ASP A 21 1.14 -8.43 -11.76
C ASP A 21 0.73 -8.10 -10.31
N LEU A 22 1.62 -7.41 -9.58
CA LEU A 22 1.39 -7.02 -8.18
C LEU A 22 0.31 -5.94 -8.07
N ASP A 23 0.31 -4.96 -8.97
CA ASP A 23 -0.72 -3.93 -9.06
C ASP A 23 -2.10 -4.55 -9.31
N ALA A 24 -2.21 -5.46 -10.29
CA ALA A 24 -3.45 -6.15 -10.60
C ALA A 24 -3.99 -6.96 -9.41
N ILE A 25 -3.11 -7.65 -8.69
CA ILE A 25 -3.50 -8.43 -7.49
C ILE A 25 -3.97 -7.49 -6.38
N SER A 26 -3.25 -6.40 -6.11
CA SER A 26 -3.61 -5.46 -5.06
C SER A 26 -4.97 -4.80 -5.33
N ALA A 27 -5.25 -4.44 -6.58
CA ALA A 27 -6.52 -3.88 -7.01
C ALA A 27 -7.66 -4.91 -6.85
N ALA A 28 -7.47 -6.13 -7.35
CA ALA A 28 -8.48 -7.19 -7.25
C ALA A 28 -8.82 -7.51 -5.79
N VAL A 29 -7.84 -7.50 -4.89
CA VAL A 29 -8.04 -7.69 -3.45
C VAL A 29 -8.94 -6.58 -2.91
N VAL A 30 -8.58 -5.31 -3.12
CA VAL A 30 -9.36 -4.17 -2.60
C VAL A 30 -10.78 -4.11 -3.17
N GLU A 31 -10.95 -4.38 -4.47
CA GLU A 31 -12.26 -4.38 -5.14
C GLU A 31 -13.22 -5.46 -4.62
N ASN A 32 -12.69 -6.62 -4.23
CA ASN A 32 -13.50 -7.74 -3.75
C ASN A 32 -13.91 -7.62 -2.27
N TYR A 33 -13.30 -6.71 -1.51
CA TYR A 33 -13.63 -6.49 -0.11
C TYR A 33 -14.55 -5.29 0.08
N ASN A 34 -15.62 -5.48 0.86
CA ASN A 34 -16.40 -4.33 1.31
C ASN A 34 -15.71 -3.61 2.48
N ARG A 35 -16.20 -2.42 2.84
CA ARG A 35 -15.64 -1.61 3.95
C ARG A 35 -15.52 -2.37 5.27
N LYS A 36 -16.46 -3.26 5.59
CA LYS A 36 -16.43 -4.04 6.83
C LYS A 36 -15.29 -5.05 6.82
N ASP A 37 -15.06 -5.70 5.69
CA ASP A 37 -13.99 -6.68 5.54
C ASP A 37 -12.60 -6.02 5.62
N LEU A 38 -12.43 -4.87 4.96
CA LEU A 38 -11.22 -4.05 5.06
C LEU A 38 -10.93 -3.61 6.50
N LEU A 39 -11.94 -3.21 7.26
CA LEU A 39 -11.78 -2.89 8.68
C LEU A 39 -11.49 -4.13 9.53
N GLY A 40 -11.94 -5.32 9.12
CA GLY A 40 -11.56 -6.59 9.73
C GLY A 40 -10.05 -6.83 9.61
N ILE A 41 -9.50 -6.65 8.41
CA ILE A 41 -8.06 -6.78 8.13
C ILE A 41 -7.25 -5.83 9.01
N VAL A 42 -7.65 -4.56 9.10
CA VAL A 42 -6.96 -3.56 9.95
C VAL A 42 -7.02 -3.94 11.43
N ARG A 43 -8.12 -4.53 11.90
CA ARG A 43 -8.24 -4.98 13.30
C ARG A 43 -7.33 -6.14 13.66
N GLU A 44 -6.93 -6.94 12.68
CA GLU A 44 -6.04 -8.09 12.87
C GLU A 44 -4.56 -7.73 12.79
N MET A 45 -4.22 -6.50 12.38
CA MET A 45 -2.85 -6.00 12.39
C MET A 45 -2.28 -5.95 13.81
N SER A 46 -1.01 -6.33 13.96
CA SER A 46 -0.22 -5.97 15.13
C SER A 46 -0.02 -4.45 15.20
N THR A 47 0.35 -3.92 16.37
CA THR A 47 0.64 -2.49 16.54
C THR A 47 1.68 -1.99 15.54
N ALA A 48 2.76 -2.75 15.31
CA ALA A 48 3.82 -2.37 14.38
C ALA A 48 3.32 -2.31 12.92
N GLU A 49 2.47 -3.26 12.51
CA GLU A 49 1.87 -3.26 11.17
C GLU A 49 0.89 -2.10 11.01
N LEU A 50 0.10 -1.80 12.04
CA LEU A 50 -0.83 -0.67 12.03
C LEU A 50 -0.08 0.66 11.96
N GLU A 51 0.98 0.83 12.75
CA GLU A 51 1.84 2.03 12.70
C GLU A 51 2.46 2.21 11.31
N HIS A 52 2.96 1.13 10.72
CA HIS A 52 3.51 1.16 9.37
C HIS A 52 2.44 1.51 8.32
N PHE A 53 1.26 0.87 8.38
CA PHE A 53 0.15 1.09 7.47
C PHE A 53 -0.34 2.56 7.51
N ILE A 54 -0.54 3.10 8.71
CA ILE A 54 -0.95 4.50 8.88
C ILE A 54 0.17 5.46 8.46
N GLY A 55 1.42 5.14 8.79
CA GLY A 55 2.58 5.93 8.38
C GLY A 55 2.72 6.05 6.86
N LEU A 56 2.55 4.93 6.14
CA LEU A 56 2.59 4.89 4.68
C LEU A 56 1.44 5.71 4.08
N TYR A 57 0.21 5.53 4.57
CA TYR A 57 -0.94 6.31 4.11
C TYR A 57 -0.71 7.82 4.28
N ILE A 58 -0.23 8.25 5.45
CA ILE A 58 0.09 9.67 5.70
C ILE A 58 1.19 10.15 4.76
N LEU A 59 2.27 9.37 4.59
CA LEU A 59 3.39 9.73 3.73
C LEU A 59 2.95 9.93 2.27
N GLU A 60 2.25 8.97 1.68
CA GLU A 60 1.81 9.06 0.28
C GLU A 60 0.82 10.22 0.10
N THR A 61 -0.14 10.37 1.01
CA THR A 61 -1.09 11.49 0.95
C THR A 61 -0.38 12.85 1.08
N LEU A 62 0.68 12.93 1.90
CA LEU A 62 1.49 14.15 2.02
C LEU A 62 2.30 14.40 0.75
N LYS A 63 2.89 13.39 0.12
CA LYS A 63 3.60 13.54 -1.16
C LYS A 63 2.67 14.07 -2.23
N ASP A 64 1.44 13.56 -2.32
CA ASP A 64 0.44 14.06 -3.27
C ASP A 64 0.11 15.52 -3.00
N LYS A 65 -0.19 15.86 -1.74
CA LYS A 65 -0.45 17.26 -1.33
C LYS A 65 0.72 18.19 -1.62
N PHE A 66 1.95 17.74 -1.38
CA PHE A 66 3.14 18.52 -1.67
C PHE A 66 3.47 18.58 -3.16
N SER A 67 3.09 17.57 -3.95
CA SER A 67 3.20 17.61 -5.40
C SER A 67 2.19 18.56 -6.01
N ASP A 68 0.95 18.57 -5.52
CA ASP A 68 -0.07 19.56 -5.86
C ASP A 68 0.35 20.98 -5.45
N TYR A 69 0.99 21.11 -4.28
CA TYR A 69 1.52 22.38 -3.79
C TYR A 69 2.75 22.83 -4.58
N ALA A 70 3.69 21.94 -4.88
CA ALA A 70 4.91 22.20 -5.66
C ALA A 70 4.68 22.25 -7.17
N GLY A 71 3.50 21.85 -7.64
CA GLY A 71 2.92 22.32 -8.90
C GLY A 71 2.78 23.86 -8.95
N PHE A 72 3.02 24.54 -7.82
CA PHE A 72 3.19 25.98 -7.68
C PHE A 72 4.61 26.43 -7.27
N ASP A 73 5.55 25.51 -6.96
CA ASP A 73 7.02 25.62 -6.96
C ASP A 73 7.68 24.58 -6.00
N ALA A 74 8.52 23.70 -6.56
CA ALA A 74 9.64 22.95 -5.95
C ALA A 74 9.39 21.88 -4.85
N TYR A 75 9.47 20.60 -5.23
CA TYR A 75 10.13 19.57 -4.39
C TYR A 75 11.11 18.75 -5.26
N PRO A 76 12.41 18.71 -4.93
CA PRO A 76 13.33 17.79 -5.55
C PRO A 76 13.08 16.40 -4.97
N THR A 77 12.53 15.52 -5.79
CA THR A 77 12.49 14.07 -5.56
C THR A 77 13.91 13.55 -5.38
N THR A 78 14.07 12.56 -4.49
CA THR A 78 15.30 11.78 -4.18
C THR A 78 16.30 12.40 -3.18
N LYS A 79 16.04 12.18 -1.87
CA LYS A 79 17.15 12.15 -0.88
C LYS A 79 16.94 11.29 0.38
N TYR A 80 15.90 10.45 0.45
CA TYR A 80 15.65 9.58 1.62
C TYR A 80 15.90 8.08 1.34
N LEU A 81 16.64 7.76 0.28
CA LEU A 81 17.15 6.41 0.02
C LEU A 81 18.66 6.51 -0.31
N GLN A 82 19.46 6.78 0.73
CA GLN A 82 20.88 6.44 0.82
C GLN A 82 21.18 6.00 2.25
#